data_AF-A0A8J2RJ40-F1
#
_entry.id   AF-A0A8J2RJ40-F1
#
_cell.length_a   1.000
_cell.length_b   1.000
_cell.length_c   1.000
_cell.angle_alpha   90.00
_cell.angle_beta   90.00
_cell.angle_gamma   90.00
#
_symmetry.space_group_name_H-M   'P 1'
#
loop_
_entity.id
_entity.type
_entity.pdbx_description
1 polymer ?
#
loop_
_entity_poly.entity_id
_entity_poly.type
_entity_poly.pdbx_seq_one_letter_code
_entity_poly.pdbx_strand_id
1 'polypeptide(L)'
;MRGHHQRIVTYALFGNARNASVFRRYYSNLRNISLTAEKQYPGYIIRIYHNVVNEPDSEGYRQLCNVYCRYPNVDLCSVPELADRIGNFTTPVDPVLIRGLNPRMYRYLVMLDPNVDLFISRDVDSLIYQREVDAVRQWLPTNYTFHLMRDHKGHGSIILAGMFGVKLHQRRDLIEGLARALILSGQNIIGHQDQASLDKIVWPVAKYDVMAHDSYHCENPYIVRTSVLKVFPFPTKRDGRYYIGGAGHELFPEICPVACRPPDHQDWEYC
;
A
#
# COMPACT_ATOMS: atom_id res chain seq x y z
N MET A 1 -15.50 5.56 -16.72
CA MET A 1 -15.35 4.78 -15.47
C MET A 1 -14.97 3.36 -15.84
N ARG A 2 -14.11 2.69 -15.06
CA ARG A 2 -13.56 1.36 -15.40
C ARG A 2 -14.47 0.16 -15.03
N GLY A 3 -15.74 0.39 -14.69
CA GLY A 3 -16.71 -0.66 -14.33
C GLY A 3 -16.55 -1.20 -12.91
N HIS A 4 -17.36 -2.20 -12.53
CA HIS A 4 -17.30 -2.88 -11.22
C HIS A 4 -16.16 -3.92 -11.16
N HIS A 5 -15.96 -4.54 -9.99
CA HIS A 5 -15.02 -5.65 -9.76
C HIS A 5 -13.54 -5.32 -9.99
N GLN A 6 -13.15 -4.08 -9.70
CA GLN A 6 -11.80 -3.59 -9.90
C GLN A 6 -10.81 -4.17 -8.88
N ARG A 7 -9.58 -4.42 -9.34
CA ARG A 7 -8.42 -4.72 -8.50
C ARG A 7 -7.44 -3.57 -8.58
N ILE A 8 -7.11 -2.97 -7.44
CA ILE A 8 -6.36 -1.71 -7.40
C ILE A 8 -4.99 -1.91 -6.74
N VAL A 9 -3.93 -1.36 -7.34
CA VAL A 9 -2.71 -1.01 -6.61
C VAL A 9 -2.79 0.49 -6.30
N THR A 10 -2.89 0.84 -5.03
CA THR A 10 -3.14 2.22 -4.58
C THR A 10 -1.87 2.87 -4.05
N TYR A 11 -1.64 4.11 -4.48
CA TYR A 11 -0.50 4.95 -4.12
C TYR A 11 -0.99 6.32 -3.64
N ALA A 12 -0.18 6.99 -2.82
CA ALA A 12 -0.36 8.39 -2.47
C ALA A 12 0.85 9.21 -2.89
N LEU A 13 0.64 10.22 -3.74
CA LEU A 13 1.65 11.19 -4.15
C LEU A 13 1.37 12.53 -3.46
N PHE A 14 2.37 13.05 -2.75
CA PHE A 14 2.26 14.31 -2.03
C PHE A 14 3.61 15.02 -1.96
N GLY A 15 3.59 16.27 -1.50
CA GLY A 15 4.77 17.12 -1.40
C GLY A 15 5.06 17.88 -2.70
N ASN A 16 5.92 18.88 -2.61
CA ASN A 16 6.19 19.80 -3.71
C ASN A 16 7.26 19.25 -4.67
N ALA A 17 6.91 19.06 -5.94
CA ALA A 17 7.83 18.60 -6.99
C ALA A 17 9.04 19.53 -7.22
N ARG A 18 8.98 20.81 -6.81
CA ARG A 18 10.14 21.73 -6.88
C ARG A 18 11.21 21.42 -5.83
N ASN A 19 10.87 20.68 -4.77
CA ASN A 19 11.86 20.24 -3.80
C ASN A 19 12.61 19.02 -4.35
N ALA A 20 13.92 19.16 -4.57
CA ALA A 20 14.74 18.13 -5.21
C ALA A 20 14.73 16.78 -4.46
N SER A 21 14.66 16.78 -3.13
CA SER A 21 14.60 15.55 -2.32
C SER A 21 13.25 14.86 -2.49
N VAL A 22 12.16 15.62 -2.41
CA VAL A 22 10.80 15.11 -2.66
C VAL A 22 10.67 14.60 -4.10
N PHE A 23 11.20 15.34 -5.07
CA PHE A 23 11.17 14.95 -6.46
C PHE A 23 11.87 13.61 -6.69
N ARG A 24 13.12 13.48 -6.21
CA ARG A 24 13.91 12.26 -6.37
C ARG A 24 13.30 11.05 -5.65
N ARG A 25 12.64 11.29 -4.51
CA ARG A 25 12.05 10.21 -3.72
C ARG A 25 10.71 9.76 -4.28
N TYR A 26 9.85 10.67 -4.70
CA TYR A 26 8.46 10.37 -5.05
C TYR A 26 8.17 10.51 -6.54
N TYR A 27 8.46 11.69 -7.11
CA TYR A 27 8.06 12.00 -8.48
C TYR A 27 8.86 11.23 -9.54
N SER A 28 10.18 11.08 -9.37
CA SER A 28 11.00 10.34 -10.34
C SER A 28 10.72 8.84 -10.37
N ASN A 29 10.04 8.30 -9.35
CA ASN A 29 9.68 6.88 -9.28
C ASN A 29 8.34 6.57 -9.96
N LEU A 30 7.50 7.57 -10.26
CA LEU A 30 6.16 7.36 -10.83
C LEU A 30 6.18 6.49 -12.09
N ARG A 31 7.15 6.72 -12.98
CA ARG A 31 7.31 5.91 -14.19
C ARG A 31 7.64 4.45 -13.86
N ASN A 32 8.52 4.21 -12.89
CA ASN A 32 8.99 2.87 -12.54
C ASN A 32 7.92 2.08 -11.78
N ILE A 33 7.19 2.70 -10.84
CA ILE A 33 6.06 2.05 -10.18
C ILE A 33 4.97 1.71 -11.19
N SER A 34 4.72 2.58 -12.18
CA SER A 34 3.70 2.32 -13.20
C SER A 34 4.10 1.15 -14.10
N LEU A 35 5.35 1.16 -14.58
CA LEU A 35 5.91 0.09 -15.41
C LEU A 35 5.93 -1.26 -14.68
N THR A 36 6.42 -1.28 -13.44
CA THR A 36 6.52 -2.52 -12.65
C THR A 36 5.14 -3.04 -12.30
N ALA A 37 4.19 -2.19 -11.90
CA ALA A 37 2.81 -2.59 -11.64
C ALA A 37 2.11 -3.15 -12.89
N GLU A 38 2.22 -2.50 -14.05
CA GLU A 38 1.66 -2.98 -15.31
C GLU A 38 2.19 -4.37 -15.67
N LYS A 39 3.51 -4.58 -15.51
CA LYS A 39 4.15 -5.86 -15.78
C LYS A 39 3.74 -6.96 -14.79
N GLN A 40 3.68 -6.63 -13.51
CA GLN A 40 3.61 -7.61 -12.42
C GLN A 40 2.18 -7.91 -11.97
N TYR A 41 1.25 -6.97 -12.16
CA TYR A 41 -0.16 -7.11 -11.83
C TYR A 41 -1.02 -6.86 -13.08
N PRO A 42 -0.96 -7.72 -14.11
CA PRO A 42 -1.82 -7.60 -15.27
C PRO A 42 -3.29 -7.62 -14.85
N GLY A 43 -4.08 -6.69 -15.42
CA GLY A 43 -5.50 -6.51 -15.08
C GLY A 43 -5.77 -5.69 -13.82
N TYR A 44 -4.74 -5.28 -13.07
CA TYR A 44 -4.91 -4.32 -11.98
C TYR A 44 -4.85 -2.89 -12.52
N ILE A 45 -5.62 -2.02 -11.88
CA ILE A 45 -5.59 -0.58 -12.09
C ILE A 45 -4.63 0.02 -11.06
N ILE A 46 -3.75 0.91 -11.51
CA ILE A 46 -2.84 1.67 -10.67
C ILE A 46 -3.53 2.98 -10.34
N ARG A 47 -3.88 3.19 -9.08
CA ARG A 47 -4.57 4.41 -8.65
C ARG A 47 -3.64 5.28 -7.83
N ILE A 48 -3.34 6.48 -8.34
CA ILE A 48 -2.47 7.45 -7.68
C ILE A 48 -3.34 8.57 -7.12
N TYR A 49 -3.52 8.57 -5.80
CA TYR A 49 -4.17 9.69 -5.10
C TYR A 49 -3.18 10.82 -4.91
N HIS A 50 -3.58 12.06 -5.20
CA HIS A 50 -2.68 13.21 -5.10
C HIS A 50 -3.39 14.49 -4.69
N ASN A 51 -2.59 15.46 -4.21
CA ASN A 51 -3.00 16.85 -4.00
C ASN A 51 -2.21 17.83 -4.88
N VAL A 52 -1.61 17.34 -5.98
CA VAL A 52 -0.96 18.20 -6.99
C VAL A 52 -2.00 19.15 -7.58
N VAL A 53 -1.71 20.45 -7.52
CA VAL A 53 -2.56 21.51 -8.09
C VAL A 53 -2.52 21.39 -9.61
N ASN A 54 -3.69 21.53 -10.24
CA ASN A 54 -3.83 21.52 -11.69
C ASN A 54 -3.36 22.86 -12.29
N GLU A 55 -2.06 23.12 -12.16
CA GLU A 55 -1.35 24.19 -12.85
C GLU A 55 -0.69 23.60 -14.09
N PRO A 56 -1.19 23.91 -15.29
CA PRO A 56 -0.53 23.57 -16.54
C PRO A 56 0.94 24.01 -16.47
N ASP A 57 1.84 23.15 -16.94
CA ASP A 57 3.30 23.33 -16.91
C ASP A 57 4.01 23.22 -15.55
N SER A 58 3.31 22.95 -14.44
CA SER A 58 3.99 22.60 -13.19
C SER A 58 4.70 21.24 -13.30
N GLU A 59 5.86 21.09 -12.65
CA GLU A 59 6.62 19.84 -12.70
C GLU A 59 5.81 18.64 -12.17
N GLY A 60 5.02 18.84 -11.11
CA GLY A 60 4.14 17.80 -10.60
C GLY A 60 3.08 17.35 -11.61
N TYR A 61 2.45 18.31 -12.30
CA TYR A 61 1.48 18.02 -13.35
C TYR A 61 2.12 17.27 -14.52
N ARG A 62 3.30 17.68 -14.99
CA ARG A 62 4.03 16.98 -16.06
C ARG A 62 4.34 15.53 -15.72
N GLN A 63 4.77 15.25 -14.48
CA GLN A 63 5.08 13.89 -14.04
C GLN A 63 3.82 13.01 -13.97
N LEU A 64 2.70 13.55 -13.46
CA LEU A 64 1.41 12.87 -13.47
C LEU A 64 0.90 12.61 -14.89
N CYS A 65 0.97 13.61 -15.77
CA CYS A 65 0.60 13.49 -17.17
C CYS A 65 1.45 12.43 -17.89
N ASN A 66 2.76 12.38 -17.64
CA ASN A 66 3.66 11.38 -18.24
C ASN A 66 3.21 9.94 -17.95
N VAL A 67 2.82 9.63 -16.71
CA VAL A 67 2.35 8.28 -16.38
C VAL A 67 0.95 8.02 -16.90
N TYR A 68 0.02 8.97 -16.73
CA TYR A 68 -1.37 8.80 -17.18
C TYR A 68 -1.48 8.64 -18.70
N CYS A 69 -0.71 9.42 -19.47
CA CYS A 69 -0.75 9.37 -20.93
C CYS A 69 -0.05 8.13 -21.52
N ARG A 70 0.83 7.47 -20.76
CA ARG A 70 1.60 6.31 -21.26
C ARG A 70 1.03 4.98 -20.81
N TYR A 71 0.47 4.92 -19.61
CA TYR A 71 0.03 3.67 -19.00
C TYR A 71 -1.50 3.65 -18.91
N PRO A 72 -2.18 2.89 -19.79
CA PRO A 72 -3.63 2.93 -19.88
C PRO A 72 -4.33 2.34 -18.65
N ASN A 73 -3.61 1.66 -17.75
CA ASN A 73 -4.11 1.15 -16.47
C ASN A 73 -3.88 2.11 -15.29
N VAL A 74 -3.35 3.33 -15.52
CA VAL A 74 -3.19 4.34 -14.47
C VAL A 74 -4.42 5.25 -14.38
N ASP A 75 -4.91 5.42 -13.16
CA ASP A 75 -5.94 6.41 -12.80
C ASP A 75 -5.34 7.43 -11.82
N LEU A 76 -5.53 8.71 -12.14
CA LEU A 76 -5.16 9.82 -11.27
C LEU A 76 -6.39 10.26 -10.46
N CYS A 77 -6.22 10.40 -9.15
CA CYS A 77 -7.28 10.79 -8.24
C CYS A 77 -6.87 12.05 -7.46
N SER A 78 -7.29 13.21 -7.97
CA SER A 78 -7.19 14.49 -7.27
C SER A 78 -8.07 14.45 -6.02
N VAL A 79 -7.45 14.47 -4.84
CA VAL A 79 -8.15 14.42 -3.55
C VAL A 79 -8.97 15.69 -3.29
N PRO A 80 -8.51 16.91 -3.64
CA PRO A 80 -9.36 18.10 -3.58
C PRO A 80 -10.64 17.95 -4.40
N GLU A 81 -10.55 17.52 -5.67
CA GLU A 81 -11.72 17.30 -6.54
C GLU A 81 -12.61 16.16 -6.04
N LEU A 82 -12.02 15.13 -5.44
CA LEU A 82 -12.78 14.05 -4.81
C LEU A 82 -13.59 14.59 -3.62
N ALA A 83 -13.01 15.43 -2.77
CA ALA A 83 -13.72 16.04 -1.65
C ALA A 83 -14.90 16.91 -2.12
N ASP A 84 -14.71 17.68 -3.18
CA ASP A 84 -15.76 18.54 -3.74
C ASP A 84 -16.91 17.72 -4.33
N ARG A 85 -16.61 16.58 -4.99
CA ARG A 85 -17.64 15.65 -5.47
C ARG A 85 -18.39 14.99 -4.32
N ILE A 86 -17.68 14.48 -3.31
CA ILE A 86 -18.29 13.85 -2.13
C ILE A 86 -19.22 14.81 -1.40
N GLY A 87 -18.86 16.10 -1.31
CA GLY A 87 -19.71 17.12 -0.66
C GLY A 87 -21.07 17.34 -1.34
N ASN A 88 -21.20 16.94 -2.60
CA ASN A 88 -22.44 17.08 -3.36
C ASN A 88 -23.34 15.83 -3.28
N PHE A 89 -22.88 14.75 -2.64
CA PHE A 89 -23.67 13.53 -2.42
C PHE A 89 -23.84 13.30 -0.91
N THR A 90 -24.94 12.67 -0.51
CA THR A 90 -25.22 12.24 0.88
C THR A 90 -24.33 11.08 1.33
N THR A 91 -23.06 11.07 0.91
CA THR A 91 -22.06 10.12 1.37
C THR A 91 -21.71 10.40 2.83
N PRO A 92 -21.48 9.39 3.69
CA PRO A 92 -21.38 9.62 5.14
C PRO A 92 -20.00 10.11 5.61
N VAL A 93 -19.22 10.79 4.76
CA VAL A 93 -17.93 11.39 5.16
C VAL A 93 -17.95 12.87 4.84
N ASP A 94 -17.72 13.69 5.86
CA ASP A 94 -17.60 15.14 5.72
C ASP A 94 -16.41 15.49 4.79
N PRO A 95 -16.62 16.26 3.70
CA PRO A 95 -15.56 16.73 2.81
C PRO A 95 -14.41 17.43 3.53
N VAL A 96 -14.67 18.11 4.65
CA VAL A 96 -13.63 18.75 5.48
C VAL A 96 -12.62 17.72 5.97
N LEU A 97 -13.07 16.53 6.37
CA LEU A 97 -12.19 15.46 6.83
C LEU A 97 -11.34 14.88 5.70
N ILE A 98 -11.86 14.86 4.46
CA ILE A 98 -11.09 14.43 3.28
C ILE A 98 -10.00 15.47 2.95
N ARG A 99 -10.33 16.77 3.02
CA ARG A 99 -9.36 17.85 2.78
C ARG A 99 -8.26 17.89 3.86
N GLY A 100 -8.62 17.63 5.11
CA GLY A 100 -7.70 17.58 6.25
C GLY A 100 -6.95 16.26 6.42
N LEU A 101 -7.24 15.25 5.59
CA LEU A 101 -6.62 13.93 5.71
C LEU A 101 -5.12 14.01 5.43
N ASN A 102 -4.33 13.34 6.29
CA ASN A 102 -2.90 13.15 6.10
C ASN A 102 -2.63 12.61 4.69
N PRO A 103 -1.79 13.27 3.88
CA PRO A 103 -1.60 12.87 2.48
C PRO A 103 -1.11 11.44 2.28
N ARG A 104 -0.40 10.85 3.25
CA ARG A 104 0.02 9.43 3.20
C ARG A 104 -1.17 8.48 3.21
N MET A 105 -2.27 8.89 3.83
CA MET A 105 -3.50 8.10 3.99
C MET A 105 -4.47 8.25 2.83
N TYR A 106 -4.20 9.13 1.84
CA TYR A 106 -5.05 9.27 0.66
C TYR A 106 -5.26 7.94 -0.08
N ARG A 107 -4.24 7.08 -0.09
CA ARG A 107 -4.31 5.74 -0.67
C ARG A 107 -5.37 4.83 -0.04
N TYR A 108 -5.84 5.13 1.18
CA TYR A 108 -6.88 4.37 1.87
C TYR A 108 -8.29 4.76 1.44
N LEU A 109 -8.47 5.87 0.71
CA LEU A 109 -9.78 6.27 0.19
C LEU A 109 -10.37 5.24 -0.79
N VAL A 110 -9.53 4.36 -1.36
CA VAL A 110 -9.97 3.22 -2.17
C VAL A 110 -10.91 2.28 -1.41
N MET A 111 -10.81 2.21 -0.08
CA MET A 111 -11.66 1.38 0.77
C MET A 111 -13.15 1.79 0.71
N LEU A 112 -13.44 3.03 0.27
CA LEU A 112 -14.79 3.56 0.12
C LEU A 112 -15.35 3.42 -1.31
N ASP A 113 -14.58 2.91 -2.28
CA ASP A 113 -15.03 2.82 -3.68
C ASP A 113 -15.89 1.56 -3.90
N PRO A 114 -17.19 1.68 -4.23
CA PRO A 114 -18.10 0.53 -4.43
C PRO A 114 -17.74 -0.35 -5.63
N ASN A 115 -16.84 0.10 -6.50
CA ASN A 115 -16.45 -0.64 -7.69
C ASN A 115 -15.21 -1.50 -7.47
N VAL A 116 -14.58 -1.43 -6.29
CA VAL A 116 -13.33 -2.12 -5.99
C VAL A 116 -13.61 -3.36 -5.15
N ASP A 117 -13.12 -4.50 -5.63
CA ASP A 117 -13.20 -5.78 -4.91
C ASP A 117 -11.98 -6.00 -4.03
N LEU A 118 -10.82 -5.50 -4.46
CA LEU A 118 -9.54 -5.73 -3.79
C LEU A 118 -8.59 -4.58 -4.05
N PHE A 119 -7.82 -4.19 -3.03
CA PHE A 119 -6.69 -3.30 -3.22
C PHE A 119 -5.42 -3.77 -2.52
N ILE A 120 -4.29 -3.25 -3.01
CA ILE A 120 -2.96 -3.39 -2.42
C ILE A 120 -2.37 -2.00 -2.24
N SER A 121 -2.02 -1.63 -1.01
CA SER A 121 -1.43 -0.33 -0.67
C SER A 121 0.07 -0.33 -0.88
N ARG A 122 0.61 0.68 -1.56
CA ARG A 122 2.04 0.87 -1.81
C ARG A 122 2.49 2.31 -1.56
N ASP A 123 3.73 2.46 -1.10
CA ASP A 123 4.41 3.75 -1.13
C ASP A 123 4.97 4.01 -2.54
N VAL A 124 5.04 5.28 -2.96
CA VAL A 124 5.56 5.66 -4.28
C VAL A 124 7.08 5.48 -4.41
N ASP A 125 7.78 5.29 -3.29
CA ASP A 125 9.18 4.91 -3.19
C ASP A 125 9.39 3.40 -2.95
N SER A 126 8.42 2.58 -3.37
CA SER A 126 8.52 1.12 -3.38
C SER A 126 8.22 0.57 -4.78
N LEU A 127 9.16 -0.18 -5.36
CA LEU A 127 8.94 -0.89 -6.61
C LEU A 127 8.30 -2.26 -6.35
N ILE A 128 7.54 -2.75 -7.34
CA ILE A 128 6.95 -4.08 -7.26
C ILE A 128 7.94 -5.11 -7.81
N TYR A 129 8.25 -6.11 -6.98
CA TYR A 129 9.08 -7.25 -7.33
C TYR A 129 8.25 -8.52 -7.42
N GLN A 130 8.72 -9.52 -8.19
CA GLN A 130 8.05 -10.81 -8.36
C GLN A 130 7.76 -11.50 -7.01
N ARG A 131 8.67 -11.38 -6.05
CA ARG A 131 8.52 -11.90 -4.67
C ARG A 131 7.20 -11.45 -4.01
N GLU A 132 6.82 -10.20 -4.22
CA GLU A 132 5.57 -9.64 -3.70
C GLU A 132 4.35 -10.26 -4.40
N VAL A 133 4.42 -10.38 -5.72
CA VAL A 133 3.35 -10.94 -6.55
C VAL A 133 3.10 -12.39 -6.17
N ASP A 134 4.14 -13.14 -5.86
CA ASP A 134 4.02 -14.54 -5.44
C ASP A 134 3.37 -14.63 -4.04
N ALA A 135 3.72 -13.75 -3.11
CA ALA A 135 3.06 -13.66 -1.80
C ALA A 135 1.58 -13.24 -1.91
N VAL A 136 1.26 -12.31 -2.82
CA VAL A 136 -0.13 -11.93 -3.13
C VAL A 136 -0.88 -13.10 -3.78
N ARG A 137 -0.25 -13.82 -4.72
CA ARG A 137 -0.83 -15.01 -5.38
C ARG A 137 -1.14 -16.10 -4.37
N GLN A 138 -0.30 -16.27 -3.35
CA GLN A 138 -0.56 -17.22 -2.25
C GLN A 138 -1.74 -16.78 -1.37
N TRP A 139 -1.90 -15.48 -1.13
CA TRP A 139 -3.00 -14.94 -0.32
C TRP A 139 -4.36 -14.93 -1.03
N LEU A 140 -4.42 -14.61 -2.33
CA LEU A 140 -5.67 -14.46 -3.08
C LEU A 140 -6.65 -15.65 -2.94
N PRO A 141 -6.24 -16.93 -3.03
CA PRO A 141 -7.16 -18.06 -2.90
C PRO A 141 -7.59 -18.38 -1.47
N THR A 142 -6.99 -17.74 -0.45
CA THR A 142 -7.35 -17.97 0.96
C THR A 142 -8.64 -17.23 1.35
N ASN A 143 -9.23 -17.63 2.47
CA ASN A 143 -10.37 -16.92 3.10
C ASN A 143 -9.93 -15.71 3.93
N TYR A 144 -8.64 -15.37 3.98
CA TYR A 144 -8.17 -14.20 4.71
C TYR A 144 -8.51 -12.91 3.97
N THR A 145 -9.17 -11.98 4.66
CA THR A 145 -9.54 -10.65 4.16
C THR A 145 -8.32 -9.75 4.02
N PHE A 146 -7.37 -9.83 4.96
CA PHE A 146 -6.20 -8.96 5.02
C PHE A 146 -4.91 -9.69 4.63
N HIS A 147 -3.97 -8.96 4.02
CA HIS A 147 -2.63 -9.44 3.70
C HIS A 147 -1.58 -8.44 4.14
N LEU A 148 -0.51 -8.93 4.77
CA LEU A 148 0.61 -8.12 5.27
C LEU A 148 1.92 -8.67 4.74
N MET A 149 2.89 -7.79 4.48
CA MET A 149 4.24 -8.17 4.05
C MET A 149 5.31 -7.37 4.79
N ARG A 150 6.27 -8.09 5.39
CA ARG A 150 7.40 -7.51 6.14
C ARG A 150 8.70 -8.16 5.66
N ASP A 151 9.23 -7.61 4.58
CA ASP A 151 10.39 -8.16 3.88
C ASP A 151 11.72 -7.47 4.22
N HIS A 152 11.88 -6.80 5.36
CA HIS A 152 13.18 -6.16 5.68
C HIS A 152 13.29 -5.99 7.19
N LYS A 153 14.49 -6.03 7.78
CA LYS A 153 14.68 -5.84 9.23
C LYS A 153 14.09 -4.53 9.79
N GLY A 154 14.00 -3.50 8.96
CA GLY A 154 13.39 -2.21 9.31
C GLY A 154 11.86 -2.23 9.31
N HIS A 155 11.24 -3.32 8.87
CA HIS A 155 9.80 -3.50 8.78
C HIS A 155 9.16 -3.91 10.12
N GLY A 156 9.47 -3.15 11.17
CA GLY A 156 9.05 -3.46 12.55
C GLY A 156 7.60 -3.10 12.89
N SER A 157 6.86 -2.48 11.97
CA SER A 157 5.43 -2.19 12.17
C SER A 157 4.57 -3.42 11.91
N ILE A 158 3.49 -3.60 12.68
CA ILE A 158 2.57 -4.73 12.54
C ILE A 158 1.95 -4.74 11.14
N ILE A 159 1.27 -3.65 10.79
CA ILE A 159 0.79 -3.36 9.44
C ILE A 159 1.66 -2.24 8.89
N LEU A 160 2.46 -2.53 7.88
CA LEU A 160 3.17 -1.52 7.12
C LEU A 160 2.22 -0.84 6.13
N ALA A 161 2.19 0.49 6.15
CA ALA A 161 1.25 1.35 5.46
C ALA A 161 1.35 1.24 3.93
N GLY A 162 2.56 1.03 3.41
CA GLY A 162 2.82 0.71 2.01
C GLY A 162 2.88 -0.79 1.70
N MET A 163 2.54 -1.68 2.63
CA MET A 163 2.80 -3.13 2.50
C MET A 163 1.65 -4.02 2.97
N PHE A 164 0.41 -3.64 2.65
CA PHE A 164 -0.77 -4.46 2.95
C PHE A 164 -1.77 -4.49 1.79
N GLY A 165 -2.66 -5.50 1.82
CA GLY A 165 -3.77 -5.63 0.89
C GLY A 165 -5.05 -6.06 1.59
N VAL A 166 -6.19 -5.78 0.96
CA VAL A 166 -7.52 -6.09 1.51
C VAL A 166 -8.47 -6.57 0.39
N LYS A 167 -9.19 -7.66 0.64
CA LYS A 167 -10.34 -8.11 -0.16
C LYS A 167 -11.61 -7.39 0.31
N LEU A 168 -11.88 -6.21 -0.25
CA LEU A 168 -13.06 -5.40 0.08
C LEU A 168 -14.37 -6.20 -0.01
N HIS A 169 -14.52 -7.01 -1.04
CA HIS A 169 -15.74 -7.76 -1.31
C HIS A 169 -16.08 -8.80 -0.21
N GLN A 170 -15.11 -9.25 0.60
CA GLN A 170 -15.36 -10.25 1.64
C GLN A 170 -16.02 -9.65 2.89
N ARG A 171 -15.72 -8.39 3.22
CA ARG A 171 -16.12 -7.73 4.49
C ARG A 171 -16.44 -6.25 4.29
N ARG A 172 -17.24 -5.94 3.27
CA ARG A 172 -17.50 -4.57 2.79
C ARG A 172 -17.86 -3.58 3.91
N ASP A 173 -18.91 -3.87 4.66
CA ASP A 173 -19.43 -2.95 5.70
C ASP A 173 -18.39 -2.67 6.79
N LEU A 174 -17.67 -3.71 7.23
CA LEU A 174 -16.58 -3.58 8.19
C LEU A 174 -15.49 -2.65 7.64
N ILE A 175 -15.07 -2.87 6.40
CA ILE A 175 -13.96 -2.15 5.79
C ILE A 175 -14.33 -0.68 5.56
N GLU A 176 -15.57 -0.38 5.20
CA GLU A 176 -16.06 1.01 5.12
C GLU A 176 -16.07 1.68 6.50
N GLY A 177 -16.48 0.97 7.55
CA GLY A 177 -16.39 1.45 8.93
C GLY A 177 -14.94 1.76 9.35
N LEU A 178 -14.00 0.86 9.04
CA LEU A 178 -12.56 1.06 9.29
C LEU A 178 -12.04 2.27 8.49
N ALA A 179 -12.44 2.43 7.24
CA ALA A 179 -12.04 3.56 6.40
C ALA A 179 -12.47 4.91 7.00
N ARG A 180 -13.72 4.99 7.50
CA ARG A 180 -14.22 6.20 8.18
C ARG A 180 -13.43 6.51 9.45
N ALA A 181 -13.13 5.49 10.25
CA ALA A 181 -12.30 5.64 11.44
C ALA A 181 -10.86 6.08 11.11
N LEU A 182 -10.27 5.52 10.05
CA LEU A 182 -8.95 5.93 9.54
C LEU A 182 -8.95 7.40 9.10
N ILE A 183 -10.00 7.85 8.40
CA ILE A 183 -10.14 9.25 7.99
C ILE A 183 -10.18 10.17 9.22
N LEU A 184 -10.97 9.82 10.24
CA LEU A 184 -11.04 10.60 11.49
C LEU A 184 -9.70 10.63 12.25
N SER A 185 -9.00 9.51 12.33
CA SER A 185 -7.68 9.47 12.97
C SER A 185 -6.58 10.14 12.15
N GLY A 186 -6.78 10.26 10.84
CA GLY A 186 -5.80 10.80 9.89
C GLY A 186 -5.77 12.32 9.80
N GLN A 187 -6.46 13.04 10.68
CA GLN A 187 -6.44 14.52 10.68
C GLN A 187 -5.11 15.10 11.20
N ASN A 188 -4.26 14.26 11.79
CA ASN A 188 -2.91 14.65 12.19
C ASN A 188 -1.91 14.45 11.03
N ILE A 189 -1.14 15.50 10.71
CA ILE A 189 -0.23 15.53 9.55
C ILE A 189 1.17 14.94 9.85
N ILE A 190 1.37 14.37 11.04
CA ILE A 190 2.62 13.71 11.42
C ILE A 190 2.93 12.52 10.50
N GLY A 191 4.22 12.36 10.15
CA GLY A 191 4.65 11.39 9.13
C GLY A 191 4.38 9.92 9.44
N HIS A 192 4.28 9.52 10.71
CA HIS A 192 3.99 8.13 11.10
C HIS A 192 2.50 7.91 11.45
N GLN A 193 1.63 8.89 11.16
CA GLN A 193 0.22 8.80 11.52
C GLN A 193 -0.49 7.64 10.82
N ASP A 194 -0.16 7.36 9.56
CA ASP A 194 -0.72 6.26 8.79
C ASP A 194 -0.39 4.89 9.41
N GLN A 195 0.87 4.68 9.80
CA GLN A 195 1.31 3.51 10.56
C GLN A 195 0.56 3.37 11.89
N ALA A 196 0.49 4.44 12.67
CA ALA A 196 -0.16 4.45 13.99
C ALA A 196 -1.67 4.22 13.89
N SER A 197 -2.33 4.78 12.89
CA SER A 197 -3.77 4.59 12.65
C SER A 197 -4.07 3.14 12.26
N LEU A 198 -3.26 2.51 11.42
CA LEU A 198 -3.44 1.10 11.07
C LEU A 198 -3.32 0.19 12.30
N ASP A 199 -2.33 0.43 13.17
CA ASP A 199 -2.14 -0.33 14.41
C ASP A 199 -3.32 -0.14 15.39
N LYS A 200 -3.82 1.08 15.55
CA LYS A 200 -4.91 1.37 16.50
C LYS A 200 -6.30 0.97 16.00
N ILE A 201 -6.54 1.04 14.69
CA ILE A 201 -7.89 0.93 14.12
C ILE A 201 -8.10 -0.38 13.37
N VAL A 202 -7.16 -0.75 12.50
CA VAL A 202 -7.33 -1.91 11.61
C VAL A 202 -6.87 -3.18 12.29
N TRP A 203 -5.70 -3.15 12.94
CA TRP A 203 -5.10 -4.35 13.53
C TRP A 203 -5.96 -5.07 14.58
N PRO A 204 -6.72 -4.39 15.49
CA PRO A 204 -7.56 -5.07 16.46
C PRO A 204 -8.57 -6.04 15.85
N VAL A 205 -9.00 -5.78 14.61
CA VAL A 205 -9.89 -6.64 13.83
C VAL A 205 -9.11 -7.57 12.92
N ALA A 206 -8.15 -7.03 12.16
CA ALA A 206 -7.41 -7.78 11.15
C ALA A 206 -6.59 -8.94 11.72
N LYS A 207 -6.14 -8.88 12.99
CA LYS A 207 -5.33 -9.93 13.62
C LYS A 207 -5.98 -11.31 13.67
N TYR A 208 -7.30 -11.40 13.47
CA TYR A 208 -8.06 -12.65 13.41
C TYR A 208 -8.38 -13.11 11.97
N ASP A 209 -8.03 -12.32 10.96
CA ASP A 209 -8.45 -12.49 9.56
C ASP A 209 -7.34 -12.05 8.58
N VAL A 210 -6.12 -12.55 8.79
CA VAL A 210 -4.93 -12.05 8.08
C VAL A 210 -3.98 -13.17 7.67
N MET A 211 -3.45 -13.05 6.45
CA MET A 211 -2.24 -13.76 6.04
C MET A 211 -1.06 -12.79 6.06
N ALA A 212 -0.06 -13.05 6.91
CA ALA A 212 1.11 -12.18 7.02
C ALA A 212 2.38 -12.92 6.55
N HIS A 213 3.09 -12.35 5.59
CA HIS A 213 4.40 -12.84 5.15
C HIS A 213 5.51 -12.03 5.81
N ASP A 214 6.54 -12.69 6.33
CA ASP A 214 7.62 -12.04 7.06
C ASP A 214 8.96 -12.73 6.87
N SER A 215 10.00 -11.93 6.64
CA SER A 215 11.37 -12.40 6.45
C SER A 215 12.22 -12.32 7.72
N TYR A 216 11.88 -11.47 8.69
CA TYR A 216 12.76 -11.17 9.83
C TYR A 216 12.09 -11.19 11.20
N HIS A 217 10.79 -10.96 11.27
CA HIS A 217 10.07 -10.72 12.52
C HIS A 217 9.09 -11.82 12.90
N CYS A 218 9.21 -13.00 12.29
CA CYS A 218 8.34 -14.15 12.60
C CYS A 218 8.41 -14.60 14.07
N GLU A 219 9.51 -14.30 14.78
CA GLU A 219 9.71 -14.56 16.21
C GLU A 219 9.73 -13.29 17.07
N ASN A 220 9.50 -12.11 16.47
CA ASN A 220 9.56 -10.85 17.20
C ASN A 220 8.46 -10.82 18.27
N PRO A 221 8.78 -10.66 19.57
CA PRO A 221 7.78 -10.76 20.63
C PRO A 221 6.63 -9.77 20.51
N TYR A 222 6.86 -8.58 19.95
CA TYR A 222 5.81 -7.59 19.76
C TYR A 222 4.83 -8.01 18.65
N ILE A 223 5.32 -8.58 17.56
CA ILE A 223 4.49 -9.08 16.45
C ILE A 223 3.79 -10.38 16.85
N VAL A 224 4.52 -11.34 17.43
CA VAL A 224 3.98 -12.66 17.79
C VAL A 224 2.95 -12.56 18.92
N ARG A 225 3.15 -11.70 19.91
CA ARG A 225 2.15 -11.53 21.00
C ARG A 225 0.86 -10.88 20.53
N THR A 226 0.92 -10.07 19.48
CA THR A 226 -0.24 -9.32 18.99
C THR A 226 -0.94 -10.02 17.84
N SER A 227 -0.27 -10.93 17.13
CA SER A 227 -0.83 -11.73 16.05
C SER A 227 -1.34 -13.06 16.58
N VAL A 228 -2.63 -13.30 16.41
CA VAL A 228 -3.26 -14.57 16.83
C VAL A 228 -2.99 -15.68 15.82
N LEU A 229 -2.67 -15.31 14.58
CA LEU A 229 -2.44 -16.23 13.48
C LEU A 229 -0.95 -16.42 13.20
N LYS A 230 -0.62 -17.58 12.64
CA LYS A 230 0.74 -17.92 12.23
C LYS A 230 1.21 -16.96 11.12
N VAL A 231 2.47 -16.53 11.24
CA VAL A 231 3.19 -15.79 10.20
C VAL A 231 3.80 -16.77 9.19
N PHE A 232 3.75 -16.41 7.91
CA PHE A 232 4.24 -17.22 6.80
C PHE A 232 5.60 -16.70 6.32
N PRO A 233 6.53 -17.59 5.93
CA PRO A 233 7.69 -17.18 5.16
C PRO A 233 7.23 -16.76 3.76
N PHE A 234 8.00 -15.92 3.08
CA PHE A 234 7.72 -15.59 1.68
C PHE A 234 7.91 -16.82 0.76
N PRO A 235 7.08 -16.95 -0.30
CA PRO A 235 7.07 -18.15 -1.15
C PRO A 235 8.18 -18.21 -2.20
N THR A 236 8.94 -17.13 -2.36
CA THR A 236 10.01 -16.99 -3.37
C THR A 236 11.31 -16.68 -2.65
N LYS A 237 12.49 -16.88 -3.25
CA LYS A 237 13.77 -16.45 -2.69
C LYS A 237 13.96 -14.94 -2.88
N ARG A 238 14.65 -14.24 -1.98
CA ARG A 238 14.98 -12.84 -2.23
C ARG A 238 15.99 -12.77 -3.36
N ASP A 239 15.82 -11.81 -4.26
CA ASP A 239 16.88 -11.44 -5.19
C ASP A 239 17.93 -10.61 -4.44
N GLY A 240 18.77 -11.31 -3.67
CA GLY A 240 19.95 -10.83 -2.95
C GLY A 240 19.78 -9.51 -2.19
N ARG A 241 19.84 -8.39 -2.92
CA ARG A 241 19.85 -7.03 -2.40
C ARG A 241 18.50 -6.31 -2.50
N TYR A 242 17.49 -6.88 -3.14
CA TYR A 242 16.19 -6.24 -3.31
C TYR A 242 15.19 -6.77 -2.30
N TYR A 243 14.54 -5.88 -1.57
CA TYR A 243 13.45 -6.23 -0.67
C TYR A 243 12.17 -5.52 -1.10
N ILE A 244 11.02 -6.16 -0.86
CA ILE A 244 9.72 -5.55 -1.16
C ILE A 244 9.51 -4.36 -0.23
N GLY A 245 9.04 -3.23 -0.75
CA GLY A 245 8.89 -1.98 0.01
C GLY A 245 10.05 -1.00 -0.20
N GLY A 246 11.10 -1.38 -0.92
CA GLY A 246 12.19 -0.50 -1.35
C GLY A 246 12.13 -0.16 -2.84
N ALA A 247 12.77 0.95 -3.24
CA ALA A 247 12.95 1.35 -4.65
C ALA A 247 14.35 1.03 -5.21
N GLY A 248 15.15 0.21 -4.54
CA GLY A 248 16.52 -0.09 -4.96
C GLY A 248 17.15 -1.24 -4.20
N HIS A 249 18.46 -1.38 -4.39
CA HIS A 249 19.26 -2.43 -3.76
C HIS A 249 19.79 -1.98 -2.39
N GLU A 250 19.76 -2.89 -1.43
CA GLU A 250 20.41 -2.75 -0.13
C GLU A 250 21.91 -3.03 -0.30
N LEU A 251 22.74 -2.18 0.29
CA LEU A 251 24.20 -2.35 0.23
C LEU A 251 24.67 -3.55 1.07
N PHE A 252 23.98 -3.80 2.18
CA PHE A 252 24.34 -4.81 3.17
C PHE A 252 23.10 -5.60 3.60
N PRO A 253 22.56 -6.49 2.74
CA PRO A 253 21.43 -7.32 3.12
C PRO A 253 21.81 -8.20 4.31
N GLU A 254 20.91 -8.29 5.29
CA GLU A 254 21.09 -9.14 6.46
C GLU A 254 20.50 -10.53 6.24
N ILE A 255 21.13 -11.53 6.85
CA ILE A 255 20.65 -12.91 6.83
C ILE A 255 19.35 -13.00 7.65
N CYS A 256 18.29 -13.56 7.07
CA CYS A 256 17.04 -13.80 7.78
C CYS A 256 17.21 -14.90 8.86
N PRO A 257 16.50 -14.80 10.00
CA PRO A 257 16.47 -15.85 11.01
C PRO A 257 16.04 -17.19 10.42
N VAL A 258 16.67 -18.27 10.87
CA VAL A 258 16.36 -19.65 10.43
C VAL A 258 14.88 -19.96 10.60
N ALA A 259 14.28 -19.54 11.72
CA ALA A 259 12.86 -19.72 12.01
C ALA A 259 11.92 -19.02 11.01
N CYS A 260 12.38 -17.97 10.32
CA CYS A 260 11.58 -17.22 9.33
C CYS A 260 11.77 -17.72 7.90
N ARG A 261 12.64 -18.73 7.68
CA ARG A 261 12.86 -19.34 6.36
C ARG A 261 11.73 -20.32 6.03
N PRO A 262 11.41 -20.53 4.74
CA PRO A 262 10.51 -21.60 4.34
C PRO A 262 11.04 -22.96 4.83
N PRO A 263 10.18 -23.85 5.38
CA PRO A 263 10.62 -25.16 5.88
C PRO A 263 11.40 -25.97 4.84
N ASP A 264 11.01 -25.89 3.57
CA ASP A 264 11.63 -26.61 2.46
C ASP A 264 12.83 -25.86 1.83
N HIS A 265 13.14 -24.65 2.32
CA HIS A 265 14.19 -23.77 1.78
C HIS A 265 14.99 -23.07 2.87
N GLN A 266 15.57 -23.85 3.78
CA GLN A 266 16.44 -23.34 4.84
C GLN A 266 17.76 -22.76 4.32
N ASP A 267 18.10 -23.02 3.05
CA ASP A 267 19.24 -22.46 2.32
C ASP A 267 19.00 -21.00 1.84
N TRP A 268 17.77 -20.50 1.95
CA TRP A 268 17.46 -19.11 1.61
C TRP A 268 17.89 -18.18 2.75
N GLU A 269 19.18 -17.90 2.83
CA GLU A 269 19.75 -17.01 3.86
C GLU A 269 19.25 -15.57 3.74
N TYR A 270 18.87 -15.16 2.53
CA TYR A 270 18.19 -13.90 2.25
C TYR A 270 16.74 -14.26 1.87
N CYS A 271 15.92 -14.42 2.91
CA CYS A 271 14.50 -14.18 2.87
C CYS A 271 14.33 -12.66 2.91
#